data_AF-A0A5C7HZI0-F1
#
_entry.id   AF-A0A5C7HZI0-F1
#
_cell.length_a   1.000
_cell.length_b   1.000
_cell.length_c   1.000
_cell.angle_alpha   90.00
_cell.angle_beta   90.00
_cell.angle_gamma   90.00
#
_symmetry.space_group_name_H-M   'P 1'
#
loop_
_entity.id
_entity.type
_entity.pdbx_description
1 polymer ?
#
loop_
_entity_poly.entity_id
_entity_poly.type
_entity_poly.pdbx_seq_one_letter_code
_entity_poly.pdbx_strand_id
1 'polypeptide(L)'
;MADLNNSANSSSDVHQNGSEEVKIDILEDDWWEPKPGCCIYKVPIDLRKKNEEAYTPQVISIGPLHHGKNELKDMQNQKKRYKHIFKERKGNEKLVEMKSYIKSQEKKIRDCYEQPSSLKSDQFVNMILDDSVFIIELFLRNYWNVDDFLLEKPRYKNTIKRDLQLLENQLPYFVLNELYMSAIQGFDFGPYKGSTYTDPPSFLDISCKFFDYKSYADFSKKEGFNVEHFTDLRRNVLMQNHPTSKTPKKVVDLPCATKLDKSGVRFKPSDVENEDRLLDLNFLTCKRGSILPFFKKYELHIPRIMVNDWTEVLMRNVMALEQCHYPKETHVCNYITFMDFLINTEKDADLLIDKGIIVNCLGENKAITRMFNNFCLQTSKSPSCYSELAERLNTHYRSPYHHAKATLKSVYFGDPWKGTGTVVGIIILLLALANTVHSMLRFYMK
;
A
#
# COMPACT_ATOMS: atom_id res chain seq x y z
N MET A 1 62.19 4.56 -64.90
CA MET A 1 62.10 5.79 -64.09
C MET A 1 60.99 6.61 -64.74
N ALA A 2 59.85 6.74 -64.03
CA ALA A 2 58.71 7.69 -64.18
C ALA A 2 58.33 8.20 -65.58
N ASP A 3 57.09 8.42 -65.99
CA ASP A 3 55.72 8.33 -65.50
C ASP A 3 54.86 8.93 -66.65
N LEU A 4 53.54 8.87 -66.53
CA LEU A 4 52.51 9.71 -67.18
C LEU A 4 51.92 9.28 -68.54
N ASN A 5 50.60 9.08 -68.45
CA ASN A 5 49.52 9.60 -69.32
C ASN A 5 49.38 9.10 -70.78
N ASN A 6 48.19 8.99 -71.37
CA ASN A 6 46.78 8.83 -70.97
C ASN A 6 45.97 8.66 -72.28
N SER A 7 44.78 8.06 -72.20
CA SER A 7 43.65 8.06 -73.18
C SER A 7 43.78 7.17 -74.45
N ALA A 8 42.74 6.53 -75.00
CA ALA A 8 41.28 6.66 -74.86
C ALA A 8 40.51 5.42 -75.39
N ASN A 9 39.19 5.41 -75.13
CA ASN A 9 38.08 4.60 -75.74
C ASN A 9 37.92 3.16 -75.23
N SER A 10 36.72 2.60 -74.94
CA SER A 10 35.33 2.94 -75.32
C SER A 10 34.30 2.22 -74.41
N SER A 11 33.03 2.61 -74.53
CA SER A 11 31.80 2.24 -73.79
C SER A 11 31.48 0.74 -73.64
N SER A 12 30.87 0.35 -72.51
CA SER A 12 29.61 -0.42 -72.48
C SER A 12 29.00 -0.47 -71.08
N ASP A 13 27.67 -0.47 -71.07
CA ASP A 13 26.73 -0.31 -69.97
C ASP A 13 26.81 -1.37 -68.87
N VAL A 14 26.57 -0.94 -67.61
CA VAL A 14 25.87 -1.77 -66.62
C VAL A 14 24.96 -0.88 -65.78
N HIS A 15 23.66 -1.15 -65.87
CA HIS A 15 22.60 -0.67 -64.99
C HIS A 15 22.98 -0.84 -63.51
N GLN A 16 23.03 0.27 -62.75
CA GLN A 16 22.84 0.22 -61.31
C GLN A 16 21.42 0.69 -61.01
N ASN A 17 20.56 -0.29 -60.70
CA ASN A 17 19.33 -0.09 -59.96
C ASN A 17 19.68 0.66 -58.67
N GLY A 18 19.23 1.91 -58.57
CA GLY A 18 19.20 2.62 -57.30
C GLY A 18 18.20 1.93 -56.38
N SER A 19 18.70 1.10 -55.46
CA SER A 19 17.96 0.79 -54.25
C SER A 19 17.88 2.07 -53.43
N GLU A 20 16.76 2.79 -53.52
CA GLU A 20 16.39 3.77 -52.51
C GLU A 20 16.25 3.00 -51.18
N GLU A 21 17.31 3.03 -50.38
CA GLU A 21 17.23 2.67 -48.96
C GLU A 21 16.28 3.66 -48.31
N VAL A 22 15.05 3.22 -48.08
CA VAL A 22 14.11 3.90 -47.19
C VAL A 22 14.74 3.83 -45.80
N LYS A 23 15.48 4.88 -45.42
CA LYS A 23 15.84 5.12 -44.02
C LYS A 23 14.55 5.40 -43.26
N ILE A 24 13.99 4.34 -42.71
CA ILE A 24 13.01 4.46 -41.62
C ILE A 24 13.84 4.88 -40.42
N ASP A 25 13.96 6.19 -40.20
CA ASP A 25 14.41 6.72 -38.92
C ASP A 25 13.32 6.37 -37.90
N ILE A 26 13.42 5.20 -37.28
CA ILE A 26 12.63 4.85 -36.12
C ILE A 26 13.11 5.79 -35.01
N LEU A 27 12.37 6.87 -34.78
CA LEU A 27 12.65 7.83 -33.73
C LEU A 27 12.71 7.06 -32.41
N GLU A 28 13.81 7.19 -31.66
CA GLU A 28 13.99 6.63 -30.31
C GLU A 28 12.93 7.11 -29.29
N ASP A 29 12.00 7.97 -29.71
CA ASP A 29 10.93 8.52 -28.88
C ASP A 29 9.61 7.71 -28.93
N ASP A 30 9.51 6.66 -29.75
CA ASP A 30 8.30 5.83 -29.88
C ASP A 30 8.33 4.52 -29.04
N TRP A 31 9.38 4.28 -28.25
CA TRP A 31 9.42 3.10 -27.37
C TRP A 31 8.48 3.26 -26.19
N TRP A 32 7.67 2.23 -25.91
CA TRP A 32 6.79 2.14 -24.72
C TRP A 32 7.57 1.95 -23.40
N GLU A 33 8.89 2.15 -23.40
CA GLU A 33 9.71 2.01 -22.19
C GLU A 33 9.63 3.29 -21.34
N PRO A 34 9.18 3.19 -20.07
CA PRO A 34 9.22 4.33 -19.16
C PRO A 34 10.65 4.86 -19.01
N LYS A 35 10.81 6.19 -18.96
CA LYS A 35 12.12 6.80 -18.76
C LYS A 35 12.70 6.39 -17.39
N PRO A 36 14.04 6.35 -17.20
CA PRO A 36 14.66 5.87 -15.96
C PRO A 36 14.22 6.55 -14.66
N GLY A 37 13.68 7.77 -14.74
CA GLY A 37 13.14 8.51 -13.58
C GLY A 37 11.64 8.35 -13.36
N CYS A 38 10.96 7.51 -14.14
CA CYS A 38 9.51 7.34 -14.09
C CYS A 38 9.06 6.69 -12.78
N CYS A 39 8.19 7.39 -12.04
CA CYS A 39 7.60 6.89 -10.80
C CYS A 39 6.09 7.16 -10.70
N ILE A 40 5.53 8.04 -11.54
CA ILE A 40 4.10 8.38 -11.57
C ILE A 40 3.46 7.72 -12.80
N TYR A 41 2.65 6.69 -12.55
CA TYR A 41 2.05 5.86 -13.59
C TYR A 41 0.58 6.19 -13.83
N LYS A 42 0.12 5.92 -15.04
CA LYS A 42 -1.32 5.81 -15.29
C LYS A 42 -1.80 4.47 -14.78
N VAL A 43 -2.97 4.43 -14.15
CA VAL A 43 -3.51 3.17 -13.65
C VAL A 43 -3.87 2.28 -14.84
N PRO A 44 -3.41 1.02 -14.87
CA PRO A 44 -3.78 0.07 -15.92
C PRO A 44 -5.28 0.02 -16.14
N ILE A 45 -5.70 0.03 -17.40
CA ILE A 45 -7.11 0.18 -17.81
C ILE A 45 -7.99 -0.88 -17.14
N ASP A 46 -7.50 -2.11 -16.99
CA ASP A 46 -8.27 -3.21 -16.41
C ASP A 46 -8.49 -3.06 -14.89
N LEU A 47 -7.54 -2.44 -14.17
CA LEU A 47 -7.72 -2.07 -12.77
C LEU A 47 -8.70 -0.89 -12.65
N ARG A 48 -8.51 0.13 -13.51
CA ARG A 48 -9.38 1.33 -13.51
C ARG A 48 -10.84 0.99 -13.77
N LYS A 49 -11.13 0.09 -14.72
CA LYS A 49 -12.50 -0.37 -15.05
C LYS A 49 -13.24 -1.01 -13.87
N LYS A 50 -12.53 -1.53 -12.85
CA LYS A 50 -13.17 -2.13 -11.67
C LYS A 50 -13.72 -1.10 -10.71
N ASN A 51 -13.04 0.03 -10.59
CA ASN A 51 -13.49 1.14 -9.73
C ASN A 51 -12.80 2.43 -10.20
N GLU A 52 -13.40 3.11 -11.18
CA GLU A 52 -12.82 4.34 -11.75
C GLU A 52 -12.75 5.47 -10.71
N GLU A 53 -13.75 5.55 -9.84
CA GLU A 53 -13.81 6.56 -8.80
C GLU A 53 -12.60 6.47 -7.87
N ALA A 54 -12.13 5.25 -7.55
CA ALA A 54 -10.96 5.04 -6.70
C ALA A 54 -9.65 5.63 -7.24
N TYR A 55 -9.58 5.99 -8.53
CA TYR A 55 -8.39 6.57 -9.14
C TYR A 55 -8.61 8.01 -9.59
N THR A 56 -9.81 8.57 -9.37
CA THR A 56 -10.18 9.91 -9.84
C THR A 56 -10.23 10.90 -8.67
N PRO A 57 -9.52 12.05 -8.75
CA PRO A 57 -9.60 13.09 -7.72
C PRO A 57 -11.00 13.67 -7.66
N GLN A 58 -11.48 13.93 -6.44
CA GLN A 58 -12.84 14.41 -6.18
C GLN A 58 -12.91 15.93 -5.96
N VAL A 59 -11.87 16.54 -5.41
CA VAL A 59 -11.83 17.98 -5.08
C VAL A 59 -10.60 18.68 -5.62
N ILE A 60 -9.44 18.03 -5.66
CA ILE A 60 -8.18 18.66 -6.08
C ILE A 60 -7.41 17.82 -7.09
N SER A 61 -7.14 18.42 -8.25
CA SER A 61 -6.16 17.88 -9.20
C SER A 61 -4.77 18.39 -8.82
N ILE A 62 -3.76 17.51 -8.88
CA ILE A 62 -2.35 17.79 -8.69
C ILE A 62 -1.58 17.12 -9.84
N GLY A 63 -0.68 17.87 -10.46
CA GLY A 63 0.07 17.40 -11.62
C GLY A 63 -0.76 17.35 -12.91
N PRO A 64 -0.14 16.88 -14.02
CA PRO A 64 -0.66 17.04 -15.36
C PRO A 64 -1.84 16.13 -15.73
N LEU A 65 -1.98 14.94 -15.12
CA LEU A 65 -2.91 13.89 -15.58
C LEU A 65 -4.40 14.26 -15.40
N HIS A 66 -4.70 15.08 -14.41
CA HIS A 66 -6.07 15.57 -14.14
C HIS A 66 -6.20 17.10 -14.27
N HIS A 67 -5.15 17.76 -14.79
CA HIS A 67 -5.10 19.20 -14.91
C HIS A 67 -6.19 19.73 -15.87
N GLY A 68 -6.81 20.85 -15.50
CA GLY A 68 -7.78 21.54 -16.34
C GLY A 68 -9.19 20.93 -16.38
N LYS A 69 -9.47 19.88 -15.61
CA LYS A 69 -10.83 19.32 -15.49
C LYS A 69 -11.81 20.33 -14.87
N ASN A 70 -12.94 20.54 -15.53
CA ASN A 70 -13.94 21.53 -15.14
C ASN A 70 -14.53 21.27 -13.74
N GLU A 71 -14.72 20.00 -13.38
CA GLU A 71 -15.24 19.56 -12.07
C GLU A 71 -14.36 20.03 -10.89
N LEU A 72 -13.09 20.37 -11.14
CA LEU A 72 -12.10 20.71 -10.11
C LEU A 72 -11.76 22.22 -10.08
N LYS A 73 -12.52 23.04 -10.82
CA LYS A 73 -12.24 24.47 -11.02
C LYS A 73 -12.26 25.28 -9.72
N ASP A 74 -13.17 24.98 -8.80
CA ASP A 74 -13.29 25.70 -7.53
C ASP A 74 -12.01 25.57 -6.70
N MET A 75 -11.38 24.40 -6.72
CA MET A 75 -10.13 24.18 -6.00
C MET A 75 -8.94 24.84 -6.69
N GLN A 76 -8.98 25.09 -7.99
CA GLN A 76 -7.98 25.93 -8.65
C GLN A 76 -8.03 27.37 -8.12
N ASN A 77 -9.21 27.87 -7.72
CA ASN A 77 -9.31 29.18 -7.06
C ASN A 77 -8.71 29.14 -5.64
N GLN A 78 -8.86 28.03 -4.91
CA GLN A 78 -8.19 27.87 -3.60
C GLN A 78 -6.67 27.82 -3.74
N LYS A 79 -6.11 27.16 -4.77
CA LYS A 79 -4.66 27.22 -5.03
C LYS A 79 -4.16 28.65 -5.26
N LYS A 80 -4.92 29.47 -6.01
CA LYS A 80 -4.61 30.89 -6.19
C LYS A 80 -4.63 31.66 -4.87
N ARG A 81 -5.60 31.39 -3.99
CA ARG A 81 -5.66 31.96 -2.64
C ARG A 81 -4.42 31.59 -1.83
N TYR A 82 -4.03 30.31 -1.82
CA TYR A 82 -2.85 29.83 -1.11
C TYR A 82 -1.57 30.47 -1.63
N LYS A 83 -1.43 30.58 -2.96
CA LYS A 83 -0.31 31.27 -3.59
C LYS A 83 -0.26 32.76 -3.26
N HIS A 84 -1.42 33.42 -3.18
CA HIS A 84 -1.48 34.82 -2.76
C HIS A 84 -0.98 34.99 -1.33
N ILE A 85 -1.46 34.16 -0.39
CA ILE A 85 -1.01 34.20 1.01
C ILE A 85 0.49 33.89 1.12
N PHE A 86 0.98 32.90 0.38
CA PHE A 86 2.40 32.59 0.30
C PHE A 86 3.20 33.81 -0.19
N LYS A 87 2.72 34.49 -1.24
CA LYS A 87 3.35 35.70 -1.78
C LYS A 87 3.38 36.85 -0.78
N GLU A 88 2.32 37.08 -0.01
CA GLU A 88 2.30 38.10 1.03
C GLU A 88 3.35 37.83 2.11
N ARG A 89 3.55 36.56 2.47
CA ARG A 89 4.51 36.15 3.50
C ARG A 89 5.96 36.10 3.02
N LYS A 90 6.20 35.69 1.77
CA LYS A 90 7.54 35.39 1.22
C LYS A 90 8.01 36.33 0.12
N GLY A 91 7.15 37.21 -0.35
CA GLY A 91 7.45 38.11 -1.45
C GLY A 91 7.35 37.43 -2.82
N ASN A 92 7.27 38.27 -3.86
CA ASN A 92 7.20 37.80 -5.25
C ASN A 92 8.51 37.17 -5.72
N GLU A 93 9.64 37.63 -5.20
CA GLU A 93 10.98 37.15 -5.57
C GLU A 93 11.13 35.66 -5.28
N LYS A 94 10.62 35.18 -4.13
CA LYS A 94 10.65 33.75 -3.80
C LYS A 94 9.85 32.91 -4.79
N LEU A 95 8.69 33.38 -5.25
CA LEU A 95 7.92 32.68 -6.30
C LEU A 95 8.67 32.64 -7.63
N VAL A 96 9.43 33.69 -7.97
CA VAL A 96 10.26 33.74 -9.18
C VAL A 96 11.43 32.77 -9.07
N GLU A 97 12.08 32.69 -7.91
CA GLU A 97 13.14 31.72 -7.62
C GLU A 97 12.62 30.28 -7.76
N MET A 98 11.51 29.94 -7.09
CA MET A 98 10.87 28.62 -7.18
C MET A 98 10.49 28.27 -8.62
N LYS A 99 9.93 29.22 -9.37
CA LYS A 99 9.58 29.03 -10.78
C LYS A 99 10.82 28.75 -11.63
N SER A 100 11.93 29.45 -11.37
CA SER A 100 13.19 29.27 -12.10
C SER A 100 13.81 27.90 -11.82
N TYR A 101 13.76 27.45 -10.57
CA TYR A 101 14.14 26.09 -10.19
C TYR A 101 13.31 25.04 -10.97
N ILE A 102 11.98 25.14 -10.95
CA ILE A 102 11.10 24.21 -11.68
C ILE A 102 11.42 24.19 -13.17
N LYS A 103 11.63 25.37 -13.78
CA LYS A 103 12.01 25.47 -15.20
C LYS A 103 13.32 24.74 -15.49
N SER A 104 14.34 24.89 -14.62
CA SER A 104 15.61 24.18 -14.77
C SER A 104 15.48 22.65 -14.63
N GLN A 105 14.51 22.18 -13.85
CA GLN A 105 14.26 20.76 -13.61
C GLN A 105 13.16 20.18 -14.49
N GLU A 106 12.58 20.94 -15.41
CA GLU A 106 11.36 20.56 -16.13
C GLU A 106 11.47 19.19 -16.80
N LYS A 107 12.60 18.92 -17.48
CA LYS A 107 12.85 17.62 -18.11
C LYS A 107 12.77 16.48 -17.09
N LYS A 108 13.51 16.61 -15.99
CA LYS A 108 13.52 15.60 -14.91
C LYS A 108 12.12 15.39 -14.31
N ILE A 109 11.35 16.47 -14.16
CA ILE A 109 9.97 16.40 -13.64
C ILE A 109 9.05 15.69 -14.62
N ARG A 110 9.18 15.95 -15.93
CA ARG A 110 8.40 15.28 -16.98
C ARG A 110 8.76 13.80 -17.08
N ASP A 111 10.04 13.47 -16.96
CA ASP A 111 10.55 12.08 -16.99
C ASP A 111 10.03 11.24 -15.81
N CYS A 112 9.47 11.86 -14.76
CA CYS A 112 8.79 11.15 -13.67
C CYS A 112 7.41 10.58 -14.06
N TYR A 113 6.79 11.04 -15.15
CA TYR A 113 5.47 10.58 -15.57
C TYR A 113 5.58 9.56 -16.71
N GLU A 114 4.90 8.44 -16.56
CA GLU A 114 4.78 7.42 -17.62
C GLU A 114 4.14 8.00 -18.87
N GLN A 115 3.06 8.78 -18.70
CA GLN A 115 2.40 9.45 -19.81
C GLN A 115 2.97 10.86 -20.02
N PRO A 116 3.50 11.19 -21.21
CA PRO A 116 4.00 12.53 -21.48
C PRO A 116 2.86 13.56 -21.43
N SER A 117 3.13 14.70 -20.79
CA SER A 117 2.18 15.81 -20.73
C SER A 117 2.18 16.63 -22.03
N SER A 118 1.00 16.87 -22.59
CA SER A 118 0.79 17.77 -23.73
C SER A 118 0.90 19.26 -23.40
N LEU A 119 1.07 19.62 -22.13
CA LEU A 119 1.20 21.01 -21.71
C LEU A 119 2.50 21.63 -22.23
N LYS A 120 2.39 22.83 -22.80
CA LYS A 120 3.55 23.64 -23.15
C LYS A 120 4.36 23.95 -21.89
N SER A 121 5.66 24.15 -22.06
CA SER A 121 6.61 24.33 -20.96
C SER A 121 6.16 25.38 -19.93
N ASP A 122 5.73 26.57 -20.35
CA ASP A 122 5.31 27.60 -19.39
C ASP A 122 4.02 27.24 -18.63
N GLN A 123 3.08 26.53 -19.28
CA GLN A 123 1.87 26.04 -18.61
C GLN A 123 2.20 24.96 -17.60
N PHE A 124 3.07 24.02 -17.98
CA PHE A 124 3.53 22.94 -17.12
C PHE A 124 4.26 23.50 -15.89
N VAL A 125 5.23 24.40 -16.07
CA VAL A 125 5.98 25.03 -14.97
C VAL A 125 5.06 25.80 -14.01
N ASN A 126 4.08 26.56 -14.54
CA ASN A 126 3.13 27.28 -13.70
C ASN A 126 2.22 26.32 -12.91
N MET A 127 1.77 25.22 -13.53
CA MET A 127 0.99 24.19 -12.85
C MET A 127 1.79 23.56 -11.69
N ILE A 128 3.03 23.14 -11.94
CA ILE A 128 3.89 22.56 -10.89
C ILE A 128 4.08 23.57 -9.75
N LEU A 129 4.28 24.85 -10.06
CA LEU A 129 4.43 25.91 -9.06
C LEU A 129 3.17 26.07 -8.21
N ASP A 130 2.00 26.20 -8.85
CA ASP A 130 0.73 26.43 -8.15
C ASP A 130 0.36 25.24 -7.24
N ASP A 131 0.58 24.03 -7.73
CA ASP A 131 0.33 22.78 -7.00
C ASP A 131 1.29 22.61 -5.82
N SER A 132 2.59 22.88 -6.05
CA SER A 132 3.61 22.78 -5.00
C SER A 132 3.40 23.80 -3.89
N VAL A 133 3.13 25.06 -4.26
CA VAL A 133 2.86 26.13 -3.27
C VAL A 133 1.61 25.81 -2.46
N PHE A 134 0.55 25.31 -3.10
CA PHE A 134 -0.64 24.86 -2.39
C PHE A 134 -0.33 23.77 -1.36
N ILE A 135 0.37 22.70 -1.77
CA ILE A 135 0.72 21.57 -0.89
C ILE A 135 1.58 22.04 0.29
N ILE A 136 2.64 22.80 0.01
CA ILE A 136 3.57 23.29 1.04
C ILE A 136 2.82 24.16 2.06
N GLU A 137 2.04 25.13 1.58
CA GLU A 137 1.30 26.04 2.45
C GLU A 137 0.22 25.29 3.26
N LEU A 138 -0.48 24.32 2.66
CA LEU A 138 -1.45 23.47 3.35
C LEU A 138 -0.82 22.65 4.47
N PHE A 139 0.34 22.03 4.20
CA PHE A 139 1.02 21.18 5.18
C PHE A 139 1.59 22.01 6.33
N LEU A 140 2.14 23.19 6.04
CA LEU A 140 2.61 24.12 7.05
C LEU A 140 1.47 24.61 7.96
N ARG A 141 0.33 24.99 7.37
CA ARG A 141 -0.86 25.38 8.13
C ARG A 141 -1.36 24.26 9.03
N ASN A 142 -1.43 23.03 8.52
CA ASN A 142 -1.80 21.87 9.32
C ASN A 142 -0.77 21.58 10.43
N TYR A 143 0.52 21.75 10.14
CA TYR A 143 1.57 21.48 11.11
C TYR A 143 1.52 22.44 12.30
N TRP A 144 1.30 23.72 12.04
CA TRP A 144 1.23 24.76 13.08
C TRP A 144 -0.18 25.09 13.58
N ASN A 145 -1.19 24.31 13.17
CA ASN A 145 -2.60 24.52 13.54
C ASN A 145 -3.09 25.95 13.22
N VAL A 146 -2.77 26.44 12.03
CA VAL A 146 -3.30 27.72 11.53
C VAL A 146 -4.75 27.54 11.11
N ASP A 147 -5.60 28.47 11.53
CA ASP A 147 -6.99 28.55 11.10
C ASP A 147 -7.07 28.59 9.56
N ASP A 148 -7.78 27.62 9.01
CA ASP A 148 -7.95 27.47 7.58
C ASP A 148 -9.22 26.69 7.26
N PHE A 149 -10.07 27.27 6.42
CA PHE A 149 -11.33 26.68 5.98
C PHE A 149 -11.20 25.24 5.46
N LEU A 150 -10.13 24.91 4.71
CA LEU A 150 -9.92 23.58 4.16
C LEU A 150 -9.49 22.57 5.24
N LEU A 151 -8.87 23.04 6.32
CA LEU A 151 -8.39 22.20 7.44
C LEU A 151 -9.42 22.07 8.56
N GLU A 152 -10.25 23.08 8.80
CA GLU A 152 -11.29 23.10 9.83
C GLU A 152 -12.50 22.25 9.48
N LYS A 153 -12.79 22.10 8.19
CA LYS A 153 -13.94 21.32 7.71
C LYS A 153 -13.48 19.88 7.43
N PRO A 154 -13.90 18.87 8.24
CA PRO A 154 -13.43 17.50 8.10
C PRO A 154 -13.64 16.96 6.68
N ARG A 155 -14.78 17.26 6.05
CA ARG A 155 -15.06 16.84 4.67
C ARG A 155 -13.97 17.26 3.68
N TYR A 156 -13.57 18.53 3.67
CA TYR A 156 -12.54 19.01 2.74
C TYR A 156 -11.17 18.45 3.08
N LYS A 157 -10.76 18.52 4.36
CA LYS A 157 -9.47 17.99 4.81
C LYS A 157 -9.30 16.53 4.40
N ASN A 158 -10.33 15.73 4.63
CA ASN A 158 -10.36 14.32 4.35
C ASN A 158 -10.32 13.99 2.86
N THR A 159 -11.13 14.68 2.04
CA THR A 159 -11.09 14.47 0.59
C THR A 159 -9.79 14.96 -0.04
N ILE A 160 -9.18 16.03 0.48
CA ILE A 160 -7.83 16.46 0.05
C ILE A 160 -6.78 15.41 0.45
N LYS A 161 -6.79 14.88 1.69
CA LYS A 161 -5.90 13.78 2.09
C LYS A 161 -6.01 12.58 1.17
N ARG A 162 -7.23 12.21 0.77
CA ARG A 162 -7.50 11.15 -0.21
C ARG A 162 -6.89 11.50 -1.58
N ASP A 163 -7.26 12.64 -2.14
CA ASP A 163 -6.85 13.06 -3.49
C ASP A 163 -5.33 13.17 -3.64
N LEU A 164 -4.64 13.67 -2.61
CA LEU A 164 -3.18 13.78 -2.59
C LEU A 164 -2.46 12.42 -2.57
N GLN A 165 -3.16 11.31 -2.35
CA GLN A 165 -2.57 9.95 -2.32
C GLN A 165 -2.97 9.09 -3.52
N LEU A 166 -3.69 9.63 -4.51
CA LEU A 166 -4.04 8.91 -5.73
C LEU A 166 -2.84 8.87 -6.68
N LEU A 167 -2.56 7.70 -7.26
CA LEU A 167 -1.39 7.46 -8.11
C LEU A 167 -1.34 8.41 -9.33
N GLU A 168 -2.49 8.71 -9.93
CA GLU A 168 -2.61 9.63 -11.07
C GLU A 168 -2.64 11.12 -10.68
N ASN A 169 -2.52 11.45 -9.39
CA ASN A 169 -2.72 12.81 -8.88
C ASN A 169 -1.52 13.28 -8.02
N GLN A 170 -0.32 13.14 -8.57
CA GLN A 170 0.94 13.28 -7.84
C GLN A 170 1.85 14.35 -8.44
N LEU A 171 2.76 14.87 -7.61
CA LEU A 171 4.00 15.51 -8.03
C LEU A 171 5.19 14.69 -7.52
N PRO A 172 6.35 14.72 -8.21
CA PRO A 172 7.56 14.10 -7.69
C PRO A 172 7.96 14.76 -6.36
N TYR A 173 8.20 13.93 -5.36
CA TYR A 173 8.45 14.37 -3.99
C TYR A 173 9.71 15.25 -3.89
N PHE A 174 10.73 14.96 -4.71
CA PHE A 174 11.96 15.77 -4.72
C PHE A 174 11.68 17.24 -5.04
N VAL A 175 10.73 17.54 -5.93
CA VAL A 175 10.37 18.92 -6.29
C VAL A 175 9.74 19.60 -5.07
N LEU A 176 8.81 18.92 -4.41
CA LEU A 176 8.14 19.44 -3.22
C LEU A 176 9.15 19.71 -2.09
N ASN A 177 10.09 18.80 -1.88
CA ASN A 177 11.13 18.92 -0.86
C ASN A 177 12.06 20.11 -1.13
N GLU A 178 12.58 20.25 -2.36
CA GLU A 178 13.48 21.36 -2.71
C GLU A 178 12.79 22.72 -2.65
N LEU A 179 11.55 22.80 -3.14
CA LEU A 179 10.73 23.99 -3.04
C LEU A 179 10.36 24.33 -1.59
N TYR A 180 10.12 23.33 -0.75
CA TYR A 180 9.92 23.52 0.69
C TYR A 180 11.17 24.09 1.35
N MET A 181 12.34 23.50 1.10
CA MET A 181 13.62 23.96 1.66
C MET A 181 13.90 25.42 1.26
N SER A 182 13.67 25.80 0.00
CA SER A 182 13.77 27.20 -0.43
C SER A 182 12.75 28.11 0.27
N ALA A 183 11.52 27.63 0.52
CA ALA A 183 10.47 28.41 1.17
C ALA A 183 10.76 28.68 2.66
N ILE A 184 11.40 27.75 3.37
CA ILE A 184 11.72 27.89 4.81
C ILE A 184 13.05 28.61 5.06
N GLN A 185 13.88 28.85 4.05
CA GLN A 185 15.07 29.71 4.19
C GLN A 185 14.67 31.13 4.64
N GLY A 186 15.37 31.65 5.65
CA GLY A 186 15.12 32.99 6.21
C GLY A 186 13.73 33.16 6.83
N PHE A 187 13.06 32.07 7.21
CA PHE A 187 11.74 32.11 7.84
C PHE A 187 11.88 32.57 9.31
N ASP A 188 11.29 33.71 9.66
CA ASP A 188 11.05 34.09 11.06
C ASP A 188 9.77 33.38 11.54
N PHE A 189 9.89 32.59 12.61
CA PHE A 189 8.82 31.71 13.11
C PHE A 189 7.76 32.45 13.96
N GLY A 190 7.83 33.77 14.12
CA GLY A 190 6.66 34.53 14.61
C GLY A 190 5.53 34.53 13.57
N PRO A 191 4.22 34.44 13.90
CA PRO A 191 3.49 34.47 15.16
C PRO A 191 2.75 33.13 15.44
N TYR A 192 3.44 31.99 15.36
CA TYR A 192 2.85 30.71 15.79
C TYR A 192 2.90 30.62 17.33
N LYS A 193 1.87 31.13 18.00
CA LYS A 193 1.78 31.14 19.48
C LYS A 193 2.09 29.74 20.06
N GLY A 194 3.23 29.63 20.76
CA GLY A 194 3.54 28.52 21.65
C GLY A 194 4.46 27.41 21.11
N SER A 195 5.08 27.56 19.95
CA SER A 195 6.02 26.53 19.45
C SER A 195 7.41 26.68 20.09
N THR A 196 7.92 25.63 20.73
CA THR A 196 9.25 25.54 21.35
C THR A 196 10.34 25.00 20.40
N TYR A 197 10.07 24.97 19.09
CA TYR A 197 10.99 24.34 18.12
C TYR A 197 12.13 25.29 17.75
N THR A 198 13.37 24.79 17.82
CA THR A 198 14.59 25.52 17.46
C THR A 198 14.89 25.49 15.96
N ASP A 199 14.36 24.50 15.25
CA ASP A 199 14.59 24.27 13.81
C ASP A 199 13.27 23.98 13.05
N PRO A 200 13.17 24.36 11.77
CA PRO A 200 12.00 24.00 10.95
C PRO A 200 11.87 22.48 10.80
N PRO A 201 10.65 21.92 10.81
CA PRO A 201 10.44 20.50 10.53
C PRO A 201 10.89 20.16 9.10
N SER A 202 11.26 18.91 8.84
CA SER A 202 11.50 18.47 7.46
C SER A 202 10.19 18.42 6.66
N PHE A 203 10.28 18.42 5.32
CA PHE A 203 9.08 18.24 4.49
C PHE A 203 8.38 16.89 4.77
N LEU A 204 9.16 15.87 5.14
CA LEU A 204 8.63 14.56 5.53
C LEU A 204 7.84 14.62 6.84
N ASP A 205 8.31 15.37 7.84
CA ASP A 205 7.61 15.51 9.12
C ASP A 205 6.23 16.16 8.93
N ILE A 206 6.17 17.25 8.14
CA ILE A 206 4.90 17.93 7.88
C ILE A 206 3.97 17.10 6.99
N SER A 207 4.53 16.30 6.07
CA SER A 207 3.77 15.35 5.24
C SER A 207 3.15 14.25 6.10
N CYS A 208 3.95 13.60 6.94
CA CYS A 208 3.48 12.51 7.81
C CYS A 208 2.44 13.00 8.81
N LYS A 209 2.63 14.21 9.38
CA LYS A 209 1.62 14.84 10.24
C LYS A 209 0.33 15.18 9.48
N PHE A 210 0.42 15.57 8.21
CA PHE A 210 -0.78 15.83 7.41
C PHE A 210 -1.57 14.55 7.13
N PHE A 211 -0.90 13.41 6.89
CA PHE A 211 -1.56 12.13 6.63
C PHE A 211 -1.86 11.28 7.87
N ASP A 212 -1.65 11.82 9.07
CA ASP A 212 -1.87 11.15 10.37
C ASP A 212 -1.02 9.87 10.57
N TYR A 213 0.18 9.79 9.98
CA TYR A 213 1.10 8.66 10.20
C TYR A 213 1.74 8.77 11.58
N LYS A 214 1.66 7.70 12.38
CA LYS A 214 2.07 7.74 13.80
C LYS A 214 3.51 7.27 14.02
N SER A 215 4.02 6.35 13.19
CA SER A 215 5.36 5.75 13.31
C SER A 215 6.40 6.34 12.35
N TYR A 216 6.28 7.61 11.95
CA TYR A 216 7.17 8.16 10.91
C TYR A 216 8.62 8.40 11.32
N ALA A 217 8.87 8.63 12.62
CA ALA A 217 10.21 8.79 13.14
C ALA A 217 11.05 7.49 13.04
N ASP A 218 10.40 6.34 12.92
CA ASP A 218 11.06 5.03 12.91
C ASP A 218 11.51 4.62 11.49
N PHE A 219 10.75 4.99 10.45
CA PHE A 219 11.04 4.54 9.09
C PHE A 219 11.90 5.51 8.27
N SER A 220 11.86 6.80 8.59
CA SER A 220 12.71 7.80 7.92
C SER A 220 14.21 7.56 8.13
N LYS A 221 14.56 6.79 9.17
CA LYS A 221 15.94 6.42 9.53
C LYS A 221 16.44 5.16 8.84
N LYS A 222 15.59 4.45 8.09
CA LYS A 222 16.01 3.23 7.39
C LYS A 222 16.93 3.57 6.23
N GLU A 223 17.99 2.81 6.09
CA GLU A 223 18.92 2.92 4.97
C GLU A 223 18.19 2.68 3.64
N GLY A 224 18.42 3.52 2.65
CA GLY A 224 17.75 3.45 1.35
C GLY A 224 16.31 3.98 1.32
N PHE A 225 15.82 4.60 2.39
CA PHE A 225 14.51 5.26 2.39
C PHE A 225 14.50 6.45 1.41
N ASN A 226 13.76 6.32 0.32
CA ASN A 226 13.42 7.41 -0.59
C ASN A 226 11.90 7.43 -0.79
N VAL A 227 11.36 8.62 -1.05
CA VAL A 227 9.96 8.82 -1.36
C VAL A 227 9.86 9.37 -2.76
N GLU A 228 9.15 8.68 -3.64
CA GLU A 228 8.96 9.16 -5.01
C GLU A 228 7.82 10.18 -5.11
N HIS A 229 6.73 9.95 -4.38
CA HIS A 229 5.53 10.81 -4.27
C HIS A 229 4.66 10.33 -3.09
N PHE A 230 3.48 10.91 -2.84
CA PHE A 230 2.69 10.61 -1.64
C PHE A 230 2.05 9.21 -1.63
N THR A 231 1.64 8.67 -2.77
CA THR A 231 1.22 7.26 -2.84
C THR A 231 2.36 6.31 -2.47
N ASP A 232 3.59 6.62 -2.88
CA ASP A 232 4.77 5.86 -2.49
C ASP A 232 5.13 6.05 -1.01
N LEU A 233 4.98 7.26 -0.46
CA LEU A 233 5.07 7.49 0.98
C LEU A 233 4.10 6.58 1.76
N ARG A 234 2.85 6.46 1.31
CA ARG A 234 1.86 5.54 1.92
C ARG A 234 2.32 4.09 1.83
N ARG A 235 2.86 3.65 0.70
CA ARG A 235 3.45 2.30 0.55
C ARG A 235 4.57 2.09 1.56
N ASN A 236 5.52 3.02 1.65
CA ASN A 236 6.65 2.93 2.59
C ASN A 236 6.19 2.83 4.05
N VAL A 237 5.14 3.57 4.42
CA VAL A 237 4.52 3.48 5.75
C VAL A 237 3.94 2.08 6.02
N LEU A 238 3.25 1.49 5.05
CA LEU A 238 2.69 0.13 5.19
C LEU A 238 3.79 -0.94 5.26
N MET A 239 4.92 -0.72 4.58
CA MET A 239 6.05 -1.65 4.53
C MET A 239 7.00 -1.58 5.72
N GLN A 240 6.70 -0.80 6.76
CA GLN A 240 7.58 -0.67 7.92
C GLN A 240 7.93 -2.01 8.56
N ASN A 241 6.96 -2.91 8.65
CA ASN A 241 7.13 -4.27 9.15
C ASN A 241 6.44 -5.22 8.18
N HIS A 242 7.22 -5.75 7.24
CA HIS A 242 6.75 -6.75 6.29
C HIS A 242 7.60 -8.02 6.44
N PRO A 243 7.01 -9.20 6.29
CA PRO A 243 7.78 -10.43 6.31
C PRO A 243 8.67 -10.51 5.07
N THR A 244 9.88 -11.04 5.26
CA THR A 244 10.77 -11.42 4.18
C THR A 244 10.74 -12.93 4.03
N SER A 245 10.44 -13.41 2.81
CA SER A 245 10.53 -14.83 2.47
C SER A 245 11.85 -15.09 1.74
N LYS A 246 12.62 -16.08 2.20
CA LYS A 246 13.88 -16.47 1.54
C LYS A 246 13.65 -17.09 0.15
N THR A 247 12.50 -17.73 -0.05
CA THR A 247 12.10 -18.37 -1.30
C THR A 247 10.62 -18.10 -1.56
N PRO A 248 10.25 -16.87 -1.98
CA PRO A 248 8.85 -16.54 -2.20
C PRO A 248 8.28 -17.42 -3.32
N LYS A 249 7.16 -18.06 -3.04
CA LYS A 249 6.41 -18.90 -3.99
C LYS A 249 5.02 -18.32 -4.21
N LYS A 250 4.39 -18.68 -5.33
CA LYS A 250 2.98 -18.36 -5.54
C LYS A 250 2.13 -19.14 -4.54
N VAL A 251 1.27 -18.44 -3.81
CA VAL A 251 0.25 -19.08 -2.97
C VAL A 251 -0.94 -19.41 -3.86
N VAL A 252 -1.22 -20.71 -4.02
CA VAL A 252 -2.28 -21.20 -4.91
C VAL A 252 -3.61 -21.29 -4.15
N ASP A 253 -3.58 -21.84 -2.94
CA ASP A 253 -4.73 -22.04 -2.08
C ASP A 253 -4.41 -21.73 -0.60
N LEU A 254 -5.43 -21.27 0.12
CA LEU A 254 -5.43 -21.14 1.57
C LEU A 254 -6.88 -21.29 2.07
N PRO A 255 -7.16 -22.08 3.12
CA PRO A 255 -8.50 -22.22 3.67
C PRO A 255 -8.98 -20.88 4.26
N CYS A 256 -10.25 -20.56 4.03
CA CYS A 256 -10.86 -19.34 4.57
C CYS A 256 -10.94 -19.34 6.10
N ALA A 257 -11.21 -18.18 6.69
CA ALA A 257 -11.14 -17.97 8.13
C ALA A 257 -11.97 -18.98 8.92
N THR A 258 -13.22 -19.22 8.51
CA THR A 258 -14.10 -20.19 9.19
C THR A 258 -13.61 -21.63 9.08
N LYS A 259 -12.94 -22.02 7.99
CA LYS A 259 -12.34 -23.36 7.83
C LYS A 259 -11.14 -23.53 8.75
N LEU A 260 -10.29 -22.52 8.86
CA LEU A 260 -9.14 -22.51 9.77
C LEU A 260 -9.59 -22.51 11.25
N ASP A 261 -10.62 -21.75 11.59
CA ASP A 261 -11.18 -21.74 12.94
C ASP A 261 -11.73 -23.12 13.33
N LYS A 262 -12.46 -23.77 12.42
CA LYS A 262 -12.94 -25.16 12.59
C LYS A 262 -11.83 -26.20 12.71
N SER A 263 -10.63 -25.95 12.18
CA SER A 263 -9.45 -26.82 12.36
C SER A 263 -8.65 -26.48 13.63
N GLY A 264 -9.11 -25.51 14.43
CA GLY A 264 -8.52 -25.14 15.71
C GLY A 264 -7.47 -24.03 15.66
N VAL A 265 -7.34 -23.32 14.53
CA VAL A 265 -6.58 -22.06 14.45
C VAL A 265 -7.36 -20.99 15.19
N ARG A 266 -6.72 -20.25 16.09
CA ARG A 266 -7.35 -19.12 16.77
C ARG A 266 -6.88 -17.81 16.17
N PHE A 267 -7.82 -17.04 15.67
CA PHE A 267 -7.59 -15.68 15.20
C PHE A 267 -7.44 -14.73 16.37
N LYS A 268 -6.42 -13.89 16.32
CA LYS A 268 -6.17 -12.83 17.30
C LYS A 268 -5.74 -11.54 16.61
N PRO A 269 -6.16 -10.37 17.13
CA PRO A 269 -5.53 -9.12 16.74
C PRO A 269 -4.08 -9.16 17.24
N SER A 270 -3.13 -8.71 16.42
CA SER A 270 -1.77 -8.44 16.90
C SER A 270 -1.83 -7.33 17.96
N ASP A 271 -0.97 -7.39 18.99
CA ASP A 271 -0.91 -6.40 20.09
C ASP A 271 -0.49 -4.97 19.64
N VAL A 272 -0.42 -4.72 18.34
CA VAL A 272 0.01 -3.45 17.76
C VAL A 272 -1.24 -2.62 17.39
N GLU A 273 -1.52 -1.58 18.18
CA GLU A 273 -2.60 -0.61 17.88
C GLU A 273 -2.29 0.34 16.70
N ASN A 274 -1.18 0.12 15.97
CA ASN A 274 -0.76 0.99 14.89
C ASN A 274 -1.06 0.39 13.50
N GLU A 275 -1.89 1.09 12.73
CA GLU A 275 -2.20 0.80 11.32
C GLU A 275 -0.93 0.74 10.43
N ASP A 276 0.16 1.38 10.88
CA ASP A 276 1.46 1.39 10.20
C ASP A 276 2.18 0.02 10.19
N ARG A 277 1.61 -1.02 10.80
CA ARG A 277 2.14 -2.40 10.78
C ARG A 277 1.17 -3.41 10.17
N LEU A 278 0.35 -2.97 9.22
CA LEU A 278 -0.71 -3.79 8.62
C LEU A 278 -0.24 -5.13 8.04
N LEU A 279 1.01 -5.19 7.57
CA LEU A 279 1.58 -6.36 6.87
C LEU A 279 2.19 -7.42 7.82
N ASP A 280 2.15 -7.22 9.14
CA ASP A 280 2.79 -8.13 10.09
C ASP A 280 1.91 -9.33 10.50
N LEU A 281 1.85 -10.35 9.64
CA LEU A 281 1.08 -11.58 9.87
C LEU A 281 1.93 -12.68 10.52
N ASN A 282 1.46 -13.23 11.63
CA ASN A 282 2.21 -14.25 12.38
C ASN A 282 1.36 -15.46 12.77
N PHE A 283 1.80 -16.66 12.37
CA PHE A 283 1.22 -17.92 12.86
C PHE A 283 2.11 -18.51 13.96
N LEU A 284 1.60 -18.61 15.18
CA LEU A 284 2.35 -19.00 16.36
C LEU A 284 1.81 -20.30 16.97
N THR A 285 2.73 -21.12 17.50
CA THR A 285 2.38 -22.30 18.31
C THR A 285 2.72 -22.02 19.78
N CYS A 286 1.71 -21.72 20.58
CA CYS A 286 1.86 -21.51 22.02
C CYS A 286 1.81 -22.84 22.77
N LYS A 287 2.74 -23.07 23.70
CA LYS A 287 2.71 -24.18 24.67
C LYS A 287 2.38 -23.60 26.04
N ARG A 288 1.47 -24.21 26.79
CA ARG A 288 1.19 -23.82 28.18
C ARG A 288 1.76 -24.88 29.12
N GLY A 289 2.99 -24.67 29.60
CA GLY A 289 3.61 -25.35 30.76
C GLY A 289 3.59 -26.89 30.86
N SER A 290 3.06 -27.62 29.88
CA SER A 290 2.80 -29.05 29.94
C SER A 290 3.48 -29.78 28.78
N ILE A 291 4.04 -30.95 29.08
CA ILE A 291 4.76 -31.83 28.15
C ILE A 291 3.80 -32.47 27.13
N LEU A 292 2.50 -32.52 27.43
CA LEU A 292 1.50 -33.20 26.61
C LEU A 292 1.11 -32.40 25.34
N PRO A 293 1.17 -33.01 24.14
CA PRO A 293 0.92 -32.33 22.86
C PRO A 293 -0.51 -31.77 22.71
N PHE A 294 -1.47 -32.24 23.51
CA PHE A 294 -2.85 -31.76 23.48
C PHE A 294 -2.99 -30.29 23.94
N PHE A 295 -2.05 -29.73 24.70
CA PHE A 295 -2.11 -28.33 25.15
C PHE A 295 -1.52 -27.33 24.16
N LYS A 296 -0.99 -27.79 23.01
CA LYS A 296 -0.53 -26.88 21.94
C LYS A 296 -1.69 -26.05 21.39
N LYS A 297 -1.41 -24.77 21.18
CA LYS A 297 -2.36 -23.73 20.86
C LYS A 297 -1.86 -23.03 19.60
N TYR A 298 -2.64 -23.05 18.54
CA TYR A 298 -2.27 -22.44 17.26
C TYR A 298 -2.98 -21.11 17.13
N GLU A 299 -2.25 -20.02 16.94
CA GLU A 299 -2.77 -18.66 16.89
C GLU A 299 -2.30 -17.97 15.62
N LEU A 300 -3.24 -17.46 14.81
CA LEU A 300 -2.95 -16.57 13.69
C LEU A 300 -3.21 -15.14 14.16
N HIS A 301 -2.12 -14.38 14.30
CA HIS A 301 -2.12 -12.98 14.68
C HIS A 301 -2.15 -12.14 13.41
N ILE A 302 -3.17 -11.28 13.32
CA ILE A 302 -3.40 -10.37 12.20
C ILE A 302 -3.52 -8.96 12.77
N PRO A 303 -2.78 -7.96 12.26
CA PRO A 303 -2.91 -6.59 12.67
C PRO A 303 -4.33 -6.08 12.47
N ARG A 304 -4.81 -5.30 13.43
CA ARG A 304 -6.16 -4.72 13.36
C ARG A 304 -6.26 -3.75 12.19
N ILE A 305 -7.28 -3.90 11.36
CA ILE A 305 -7.56 -3.00 10.23
C ILE A 305 -8.91 -2.31 10.41
N MET A 306 -8.91 -0.98 10.29
CA MET A 306 -10.13 -0.20 10.13
C MET A 306 -10.50 -0.13 8.64
N VAL A 307 -11.69 -0.63 8.31
CA VAL A 307 -12.18 -0.67 6.94
C VAL A 307 -13.27 0.37 6.76
N ASN A 308 -12.97 1.43 6.01
CA ASN A 308 -13.89 2.50 5.63
C ASN A 308 -13.80 2.76 4.12
N ASP A 309 -14.58 3.73 3.62
CA ASP A 309 -14.66 4.04 2.19
C ASP A 309 -13.30 4.40 1.55
N TRP A 310 -12.35 4.94 2.32
CA TRP A 310 -11.03 5.27 1.80
C TRP A 310 -10.06 4.11 1.82
N THR A 311 -10.30 3.08 2.65
CA THR A 311 -9.47 1.88 2.67
C THR A 311 -9.40 1.27 1.28
N GLU A 312 -10.52 1.18 0.55
CA GLU A 312 -10.53 0.68 -0.83
C GLU A 312 -9.70 1.56 -1.76
N VAL A 313 -9.93 2.88 -1.71
CA VAL A 313 -9.23 3.86 -2.56
C VAL A 313 -7.71 3.79 -2.34
N LEU A 314 -7.26 3.88 -1.10
CA LEU A 314 -5.84 3.91 -0.77
C LEU A 314 -5.15 2.60 -1.13
N MET A 315 -5.75 1.45 -0.82
CA MET A 315 -5.18 0.14 -1.16
C MET A 315 -5.09 -0.05 -2.67
N ARG A 316 -6.13 0.32 -3.44
CA ARG A 316 -6.11 0.24 -4.90
C ARG A 316 -4.98 1.06 -5.54
N ASN A 317 -4.70 2.25 -5.02
CA ASN A 317 -3.64 3.11 -5.55
C ASN A 317 -2.25 2.56 -5.20
N VAL A 318 -2.05 2.06 -3.98
CA VAL A 318 -0.78 1.41 -3.58
C VAL A 318 -0.56 0.11 -4.36
N MET A 319 -1.59 -0.70 -4.55
CA MET A 319 -1.50 -1.93 -5.36
C MET A 319 -1.21 -1.64 -6.84
N ALA A 320 -1.74 -0.56 -7.39
CA ALA A 320 -1.41 -0.13 -8.75
C ALA A 320 0.07 0.30 -8.84
N LEU A 321 0.53 1.10 -7.87
CA LEU A 321 1.95 1.50 -7.77
C LEU A 321 2.87 0.27 -7.68
N GLU A 322 2.56 -0.69 -6.81
CA GLU A 322 3.36 -1.92 -6.67
C GLU A 322 3.45 -2.71 -7.97
N GLN A 323 2.35 -2.84 -8.71
CA GLN A 323 2.33 -3.59 -9.97
C GLN A 323 3.10 -2.87 -11.10
N CYS A 324 3.12 -1.55 -11.10
CA CYS A 324 3.81 -0.75 -12.12
C CYS A 324 5.29 -0.51 -11.79
N HIS A 325 5.60 -0.11 -10.57
CA HIS A 325 6.93 0.37 -10.17
C HIS A 325 7.76 -0.66 -9.40
N TYR A 326 7.11 -1.51 -8.60
CA TYR A 326 7.77 -2.50 -7.72
C TYR A 326 7.35 -3.95 -8.01
N PRO A 327 7.40 -4.45 -9.27
CA PRO A 327 6.82 -5.74 -9.63
C PRO A 327 7.44 -6.95 -8.89
N LYS A 328 8.62 -6.77 -8.28
CA LYS A 328 9.31 -7.78 -7.46
C LYS A 328 9.04 -7.65 -5.94
N GLU A 329 8.48 -6.53 -5.49
CA GLU A 329 8.29 -6.18 -4.07
C GLU A 329 6.83 -5.76 -3.80
N THR A 330 5.90 -6.64 -4.18
CA THR A 330 4.45 -6.41 -4.16
C THR A 330 3.82 -6.80 -2.81
N HIS A 331 4.37 -6.28 -1.71
CA HIS A 331 4.02 -6.69 -0.34
C HIS A 331 2.58 -6.37 0.07
N VAL A 332 2.07 -5.21 -0.35
CA VAL A 332 0.68 -4.82 -0.09
C VAL A 332 -0.27 -5.70 -0.92
N CYS A 333 0.05 -5.96 -2.19
CA CYS A 333 -0.71 -6.91 -3.01
C CYS A 333 -0.72 -8.31 -2.40
N ASN A 334 0.42 -8.78 -1.87
CA ASN A 334 0.54 -10.06 -1.19
C ASN A 334 -0.35 -10.14 0.06
N TYR A 335 -0.42 -9.06 0.84
CA TYR A 335 -1.28 -8.98 2.03
C TYR A 335 -2.75 -9.02 1.64
N ILE A 336 -3.15 -8.20 0.66
CA ILE A 336 -4.53 -8.17 0.18
C ILE A 336 -4.95 -9.54 -0.37
N THR A 337 -4.08 -10.22 -1.11
CA THR A 337 -4.32 -11.60 -1.58
C THR A 337 -4.45 -12.59 -0.42
N PHE A 338 -3.63 -12.46 0.63
CA PHE A 338 -3.75 -13.31 1.81
C PHE A 338 -5.09 -13.09 2.55
N MET A 339 -5.51 -11.84 2.69
CA MET A 339 -6.78 -11.47 3.30
C MET A 339 -7.97 -11.92 2.45
N ASP A 340 -7.88 -11.84 1.12
CA ASP A 340 -8.88 -12.35 0.17
C ASP A 340 -9.14 -13.85 0.38
N PHE A 341 -8.08 -14.65 0.51
CA PHE A 341 -8.23 -16.08 0.85
C PHE A 341 -8.95 -16.30 2.19
N LEU A 342 -8.67 -15.47 3.19
CA LEU A 342 -9.32 -15.58 4.49
C LEU A 342 -10.79 -15.15 4.44
N ILE A 343 -11.14 -14.11 3.68
CA ILE A 343 -12.46 -13.45 3.65
C ILE A 343 -13.23 -13.86 2.39
N ASN A 344 -13.46 -15.16 2.22
CA ASN A 344 -14.18 -15.66 1.04
C ASN A 344 -15.71 -15.45 1.14
N THR A 345 -16.28 -15.50 2.35
CA THR A 345 -17.72 -15.38 2.61
C THR A 345 -18.01 -14.34 3.70
N GLU A 346 -19.28 -13.93 3.82
CA GLU A 346 -19.71 -13.04 4.91
C GLU A 346 -19.41 -13.62 6.29
N LYS A 347 -19.59 -14.94 6.47
CA LYS A 347 -19.26 -15.63 7.73
C LYS A 347 -17.77 -15.54 8.09
N ASP A 348 -16.91 -15.47 7.08
CA ASP A 348 -15.48 -15.28 7.31
C ASP A 348 -15.18 -13.84 7.76
N ALA A 349 -15.87 -12.85 7.17
CA ALA A 349 -15.78 -11.46 7.63
C ALA A 349 -16.32 -11.32 9.06
N ASP A 350 -17.51 -11.89 9.35
CA ASP A 350 -18.13 -11.91 10.68
C ASP A 350 -17.14 -12.44 11.73
N LEU A 351 -16.51 -13.58 11.44
CA LEU A 351 -15.53 -14.18 12.35
C LEU A 351 -14.36 -13.24 12.62
N LEU A 352 -13.80 -12.56 11.62
CA LEU A 352 -12.67 -11.65 11.82
C LEU A 352 -13.08 -10.36 12.55
N ILE A 353 -14.32 -9.90 12.35
CA ILE A 353 -14.91 -8.77 13.10
C ILE A 353 -15.11 -9.15 14.56
N ASP A 354 -15.70 -10.32 14.84
CA ASP A 354 -15.91 -10.86 16.19
C ASP A 354 -14.60 -11.04 16.96
N LYS A 355 -13.50 -11.32 16.24
CA LYS A 355 -12.16 -11.45 16.82
C LYS A 355 -11.45 -10.10 16.97
N GLY A 356 -12.08 -8.99 16.59
CA GLY A 356 -11.52 -7.64 16.68
C GLY A 356 -10.39 -7.36 15.70
N ILE A 357 -10.21 -8.20 14.68
CA ILE A 357 -9.20 -8.01 13.62
C ILE A 357 -9.69 -6.96 12.62
N ILE A 358 -10.97 -6.98 12.27
CA ILE A 358 -11.58 -6.00 11.35
C ILE A 358 -12.51 -5.09 12.15
N VAL A 359 -12.32 -3.78 12.01
CA VAL A 359 -13.29 -2.77 12.43
C VAL A 359 -14.06 -2.35 11.19
N ASN A 360 -15.32 -2.78 11.10
CA ASN A 360 -16.18 -2.47 9.96
C ASN A 360 -16.81 -1.08 10.11
N CYS A 361 -16.40 -0.13 9.26
CA CYS A 361 -17.00 1.19 9.14
C CYS A 361 -17.80 1.37 7.84
N LEU A 362 -18.00 0.31 7.05
CA LEU A 362 -18.83 0.28 5.84
C LEU A 362 -20.31 -0.05 6.13
N GLY A 363 -20.64 -0.38 7.37
CA GLY A 363 -21.99 -0.77 7.80
C GLY A 363 -22.21 -2.28 7.71
N GLU A 364 -22.34 -2.84 6.50
CA GLU A 364 -22.65 -4.27 6.30
C GLU A 364 -21.40 -5.15 6.17
N ASN A 365 -21.42 -6.36 6.74
CA ASN A 365 -20.29 -7.28 6.66
C ASN A 365 -20.07 -7.82 5.23
N LYS A 366 -21.16 -7.98 4.46
CA LYS A 366 -21.10 -8.25 3.01
C LYS A 366 -20.32 -7.18 2.22
N ALA A 367 -20.25 -5.93 2.68
CA ALA A 367 -19.44 -4.91 2.03
C ALA A 367 -17.94 -5.22 2.13
N ILE A 368 -17.49 -5.74 3.28
CA ILE A 368 -16.09 -6.16 3.51
C ILE A 368 -15.70 -7.29 2.55
N THR A 369 -16.51 -8.35 2.48
CA THR A 369 -16.24 -9.48 1.57
C THR A 369 -16.21 -9.03 0.11
N ARG A 370 -17.14 -8.17 -0.30
CA ARG A 370 -17.14 -7.61 -1.68
C ARG A 370 -15.88 -6.80 -1.96
N MET A 371 -15.43 -5.97 -1.02
CA MET A 371 -14.26 -5.13 -1.18
C MET A 371 -12.99 -5.98 -1.38
N PHE A 372 -12.74 -6.97 -0.52
CA PHE A 372 -11.55 -7.83 -0.62
C PHE A 372 -11.54 -8.68 -1.91
N ASN A 373 -12.66 -9.32 -2.22
CA ASN A 373 -12.80 -10.10 -3.46
C ASN A 373 -12.60 -9.23 -4.72
N ASN A 374 -13.00 -7.95 -4.66
CA ASN A 374 -12.83 -7.01 -5.77
C ASN A 374 -11.41 -6.44 -5.88
N PHE A 375 -10.58 -6.50 -4.84
CA PHE A 375 -9.18 -6.06 -4.95
C PHE A 375 -8.37 -7.01 -5.83
N CYS A 376 -8.57 -8.31 -5.68
CA CYS A 376 -7.77 -9.35 -6.37
C CYS A 376 -8.20 -9.60 -7.82
N LEU A 377 -9.21 -8.88 -8.34
CA LEU A 377 -9.58 -8.94 -9.75
C LEU A 377 -8.58 -8.15 -10.60
N GLN A 378 -8.10 -8.76 -11.69
CA GLN A 378 -7.17 -8.15 -12.65
C GLN A 378 -5.79 -7.78 -12.07
N THR A 379 -5.45 -8.28 -10.87
CA THR A 379 -4.12 -8.13 -10.30
C THR A 379 -3.20 -9.26 -10.76
N SER A 380 -1.95 -8.94 -11.09
CA SER A 380 -0.95 -9.95 -11.40
C SER A 380 -0.56 -10.76 -10.15
N LYS A 381 -0.47 -12.09 -10.28
CA LYS A 381 -0.04 -12.97 -9.18
C LYS A 381 1.49 -13.04 -9.13
N SER A 382 2.07 -12.29 -8.21
CA SER A 382 3.50 -12.34 -7.87
C SER A 382 3.80 -13.47 -6.87
N PRO A 383 5.08 -13.90 -6.75
CA PRO A 383 5.55 -14.65 -5.59
C PRO A 383 5.19 -13.91 -4.29
N SER A 384 4.70 -14.65 -3.29
CA SER A 384 4.19 -14.04 -2.05
C SER A 384 5.23 -14.08 -0.93
N CYS A 385 5.40 -12.97 -0.22
CA CYS A 385 6.14 -12.94 1.05
C CYS A 385 5.47 -13.79 2.16
N TYR A 386 4.18 -14.14 2.01
CA TYR A 386 3.45 -15.01 2.93
C TYR A 386 3.44 -16.48 2.52
N SER A 387 4.24 -16.90 1.54
CA SER A 387 4.20 -18.28 1.02
C SER A 387 4.46 -19.33 2.10
N GLU A 388 5.45 -19.11 2.97
CA GLU A 388 5.77 -20.02 4.08
C GLU A 388 4.67 -20.01 5.15
N LEU A 389 4.11 -18.83 5.45
CA LEU A 389 2.98 -18.70 6.37
C LEU A 389 1.77 -19.49 5.87
N ALA A 390 1.43 -19.36 4.60
CA ALA A 390 0.34 -20.08 3.96
C ALA A 390 0.59 -21.60 3.95
N GLU A 391 1.82 -22.04 3.66
CA GLU A 391 2.19 -23.46 3.71
C GLU A 391 2.02 -24.07 5.11
N ARG A 392 2.40 -23.33 6.16
CA ARG A 392 2.22 -23.76 7.55
C ARG A 392 0.75 -23.85 7.95
N LEU A 393 -0.09 -22.90 7.51
CA LEU A 393 -1.54 -22.94 7.71
C LEU A 393 -2.20 -24.10 6.96
N ASN A 394 -1.79 -24.34 5.71
CA ASN A 394 -2.23 -25.47 4.91
C ASN A 394 -1.86 -26.81 5.56
N THR A 395 -0.63 -26.92 6.08
CA THR A 395 -0.16 -28.11 6.79
C THR A 395 -0.98 -28.35 8.06
N HIS A 396 -1.28 -27.30 8.82
CA HIS A 396 -2.16 -27.38 9.98
C HIS A 396 -3.56 -27.86 9.59
N TYR A 397 -4.16 -27.24 8.57
CA TYR A 397 -5.51 -27.58 8.12
C TYR A 397 -5.61 -29.01 7.59
N ARG A 398 -4.64 -29.50 6.83
CA ARG A 398 -4.67 -30.86 6.27
C ARG A 398 -4.51 -31.98 7.31
N SER A 399 -4.12 -31.66 8.54
CA SER A 399 -3.90 -32.63 9.61
C SER A 399 -5.22 -33.12 10.23
N PRO A 400 -5.56 -34.42 10.10
CA PRO A 400 -6.77 -34.97 10.74
C PRO A 400 -6.74 -34.83 12.26
N TYR A 401 -5.54 -34.87 12.86
CA TYR A 401 -5.35 -34.66 14.30
C TYR A 401 -5.84 -33.28 14.75
N HIS A 402 -5.58 -32.22 13.97
CA HIS A 402 -6.02 -30.86 14.32
C HIS A 402 -7.53 -30.73 14.26
N HIS A 403 -8.18 -31.31 13.23
CA HIS A 403 -9.64 -31.39 13.14
C HIS A 403 -10.27 -32.20 14.27
N ALA A 404 -9.75 -33.39 14.57
CA ALA A 404 -10.25 -34.23 15.66
C ALA A 404 -10.11 -33.53 17.02
N LYS A 405 -8.97 -32.88 17.26
CA LYS A 405 -8.72 -32.09 18.48
C LYS A 405 -9.66 -30.89 18.60
N ALA A 406 -9.88 -30.14 17.51
CA ALA A 406 -10.79 -29.01 17.51
C ALA A 406 -12.23 -29.46 17.80
N THR A 407 -12.65 -30.57 17.19
CA THR A 407 -13.97 -31.18 17.41
C THR A 407 -14.14 -31.69 18.83
N LEU A 408 -13.16 -32.42 19.36
CA LEU A 408 -13.15 -32.89 20.75
C LEU A 408 -13.30 -31.71 21.72
N LYS A 409 -12.57 -30.63 21.48
CA LYS A 409 -12.65 -29.42 22.30
C LYS A 409 -14.02 -28.74 22.20
N SER A 410 -14.58 -28.57 21.00
CA SER A 410 -15.86 -27.87 20.83
C SER A 410 -17.05 -28.66 21.38
N VAL A 411 -17.06 -29.98 21.19
CA VAL A 411 -18.16 -30.85 21.62
C VAL A 411 -18.13 -31.11 23.12
N TYR A 412 -16.97 -31.46 23.67
CA TYR A 412 -16.87 -31.95 25.06
C TYR A 412 -16.37 -30.90 26.05
N PHE A 413 -15.64 -29.89 25.59
CA PHE A 413 -15.05 -28.85 26.43
C PHE A 413 -15.50 -27.44 26.01
N GLY A 414 -16.64 -27.34 25.31
CA GLY A 414 -17.18 -26.09 24.80
C GLY A 414 -17.73 -25.16 25.89
N ASP A 415 -18.22 -25.73 26.99
CA ASP A 415 -18.65 -25.00 28.18
C ASP A 415 -18.25 -25.77 29.47
N PRO A 416 -18.20 -25.11 30.63
CA PRO A 416 -17.76 -25.74 31.89
C PRO A 416 -18.59 -26.96 32.30
N TRP A 417 -19.88 -27.02 31.95
CA TRP A 417 -20.79 -28.11 32.33
C TRP A 417 -20.57 -29.36 31.46
N LYS A 418 -20.39 -29.18 30.14
CA LYS A 418 -19.99 -30.27 29.24
C LYS A 418 -18.62 -30.82 29.62
N GLY A 419 -17.68 -29.93 29.97
CA GLY A 419 -16.33 -30.32 30.40
C GLY A 419 -16.34 -31.16 31.67
N THR A 420 -17.05 -30.70 32.72
CA THR A 420 -17.17 -31.43 33.98
C THR A 420 -17.88 -32.76 33.82
N GLY A 421 -18.98 -32.81 33.08
CA GLY A 421 -19.68 -34.07 32.76
C GLY A 421 -18.80 -35.07 32.02
N THR A 422 -18.01 -34.60 31.05
CA THR A 422 -17.06 -35.45 30.32
C THR A 422 -15.99 -36.03 31.25
N VAL A 423 -15.40 -35.21 32.13
CA VAL A 423 -14.38 -35.66 33.08
C VAL A 423 -14.94 -36.69 34.06
N VAL A 424 -16.13 -36.43 34.63
CA VAL A 424 -16.81 -37.39 35.51
C VAL A 424 -17.08 -38.71 34.80
N GLY A 425 -17.58 -38.66 33.55
CA GLY A 425 -17.81 -39.85 32.73
C GLY A 425 -16.53 -40.67 32.50
N ILE A 426 -15.40 -40.00 32.22
CA ILE A 426 -14.10 -40.66 32.05
C ILE A 426 -13.65 -41.32 33.37
N ILE A 427 -13.78 -40.63 34.50
CA ILE A 427 -13.41 -41.18 35.81
C ILE A 427 -14.25 -42.42 36.13
N ILE A 428 -15.58 -42.36 35.92
CA ILE A 428 -16.48 -43.49 36.12
C ILE A 428 -16.08 -44.68 35.23
N LEU A 429 -15.77 -44.43 33.95
CA LEU A 429 -15.34 -45.47 33.02
C LEU A 429 -14.03 -46.15 33.46
N LEU A 430 -13.03 -45.36 33.89
CA LEU A 430 -11.76 -45.89 34.38
C LEU A 430 -11.94 -46.72 35.66
N LEU A 431 -12.78 -46.25 36.59
CA LEU A 431 -13.12 -46.99 37.80
C LEU A 431 -13.84 -48.30 37.47
N ALA A 432 -14.78 -48.28 36.52
CA ALA A 432 -15.49 -49.48 36.07
C ALA A 432 -14.54 -50.51 35.44
N LEU A 433 -13.60 -50.06 34.60
CA LEU A 433 -12.57 -50.91 34.02
C LEU A 433 -11.65 -51.51 35.09
N ALA A 434 -11.18 -50.70 36.04
CA ALA A 434 -10.35 -51.16 37.14
C ALA A 434 -11.06 -52.22 38.00
N ASN A 435 -12.35 -52.00 38.31
CA ASN A 435 -13.17 -52.96 39.04
C ASN A 435 -13.38 -54.27 38.26
N THR A 436 -13.54 -54.18 36.94
CA THR A 436 -13.69 -55.36 36.06
C THR A 436 -12.40 -56.18 36.02
N VAL A 437 -11.25 -55.52 35.84
CA VAL A 437 -9.93 -56.17 35.87
C VAL A 437 -9.67 -56.81 37.23
N HIS A 438 -9.97 -56.12 38.33
CA HIS A 438 -9.85 -56.67 39.69
C HIS A 438 -10.71 -57.93 39.88
N SER A 439 -11.94 -57.90 39.37
CA SER A 439 -12.87 -59.03 39.44
C SER A 439 -12.39 -60.23 38.63
N MET A 440 -11.86 -60.01 37.41
CA MET A 440 -11.26 -61.07 36.60
C MET A 440 -10.02 -61.66 37.28
N LEU A 441 -9.11 -60.82 37.80
CA LEU A 441 -7.92 -61.31 38.50
C LEU A 441 -8.28 -62.14 39.74
N ARG A 442 -9.31 -61.74 40.51
CA ARG A 442 -9.82 -62.56 41.62
C ARG A 442 -10.41 -63.89 41.17
N PHE A 443 -11.04 -63.95 40.00
CA PHE A 443 -11.62 -65.18 39.46
C PHE A 443 -10.54 -66.15 38.97
N TYR A 444 -9.44 -65.66 38.39
CA TYR A 444 -8.34 -66.49 37.89
C TYR A 444 -7.28 -66.87 38.94
N MET A 445 -7.18 -66.16 40.06
CA MET A 445 -6.28 -66.50 41.18
C MET A 445 -6.93 -67.39 42.25
N LYS A 446 -8.09 -67.97 41.94
CA LYS A 446 -8.81 -68.93 42.76
C LYS A 446 -8.89 -70.24 42.01
#